data_AF-A0AAW9IY68-F1
#
_entry.id   AF-A0AAW9IY68-F1
#
_cell.length_a   1.000
_cell.length_b   1.000
_cell.length_c   1.000
_cell.angle_alpha   90.00
_cell.angle_beta   90.00
_cell.angle_gamma   90.00
#
_symmetry.space_group_name_H-M   'P 1'
#
loop_
_entity.id
_entity.type
_entity.pdbx_description
1 polymer ?
#
loop_
_entity_poly.entity_id
_entity_poly.type
_entity_poly.pdbx_seq_one_letter_code
_entity_poly.pdbx_strand_id
1 'polypeptide(L)'
;MKEKGKKFINEFKDFAMKGNVLDLAVGVVIGGAFNKIVSSLVNDIIMPLIGVLTGGVNFKDLEYILKAAEGEKAAVSLHYG
;
A
#
# COMPACT_ATOMS: atom_id res chain seq x y z
N MET A 1 24.14 -3.71 -32.78
CA MET A 1 23.14 -3.59 -31.69
C MET A 1 23.61 -4.15 -30.34
N LYS A 2 24.46 -5.20 -30.27
CA LYS A 2 24.94 -5.79 -29.00
C LYS A 2 25.79 -4.85 -28.12
N GLU A 3 26.49 -3.90 -28.72
CA GLU A 3 27.42 -3.01 -28.03
C GLU A 3 26.72 -1.93 -27.19
N LYS A 4 25.57 -1.41 -27.65
CA LYS A 4 24.79 -0.39 -26.93
C LYS A 4 24.22 -0.94 -25.61
N GLY A 5 23.78 -2.19 -25.58
CA GLY A 5 23.26 -2.83 -24.36
C GLY A 5 24.32 -3.05 -23.29
N LYS A 6 25.55 -3.43 -23.70
CA LYS A 6 26.68 -3.60 -22.78
C LYS A 6 27.13 -2.26 -22.19
N LYS A 7 27.08 -1.18 -22.98
CA LYS A 7 27.37 0.18 -22.54
C LYS A 7 26.35 0.70 -21.52
N PHE A 8 25.06 0.50 -21.78
CA PHE A 8 23.99 0.87 -20.85
C PHE A 8 24.08 0.13 -19.51
N ILE A 9 24.38 -1.18 -19.52
CA ILE A 9 24.55 -1.95 -18.26
C ILE A 9 25.72 -1.42 -17.44
N ASN A 10 26.82 -1.04 -18.09
CA ASN A 10 27.97 -0.45 -17.41
C ASN A 10 27.62 0.93 -16.82
N GLU A 11 26.99 1.80 -17.61
CA GLU A 11 26.56 3.14 -17.17
C GLU A 11 25.49 3.06 -16.05
N PHE A 12 24.58 2.10 -16.12
CA PHE A 12 23.59 1.83 -15.07
C PHE A 12 24.26 1.29 -13.80
N LYS A 13 25.26 0.42 -13.92
CA LYS A 13 26.04 -0.06 -12.78
C LYS A 13 26.74 1.11 -12.09
N ASP A 14 27.42 1.96 -12.85
CA ASP A 14 28.08 3.15 -12.31
C ASP A 14 27.08 4.13 -11.67
N PHE A 15 25.87 4.23 -12.21
CA PHE A 15 24.78 5.01 -11.63
C PHE A 15 24.24 4.40 -10.33
N ALA A 16 23.99 3.09 -10.30
CA ALA A 16 23.44 2.37 -9.15
C ALA A 16 24.45 2.26 -7.99
N MET A 17 25.75 2.26 -8.29
CA MET A 17 26.81 2.28 -7.26
C MET A 17 27.01 3.66 -6.63
N LYS A 18 26.31 4.70 -7.09
CA LYS A 18 26.32 5.99 -6.40
C LYS A 18 25.62 5.84 -5.04
N GLY A 19 26.33 6.14 -3.95
CA GLY A 19 25.81 6.03 -2.58
C GLY A 19 24.45 6.70 -2.39
N ASN A 20 24.28 7.95 -2.86
CA ASN A 20 23.01 8.68 -2.76
C ASN A 20 21.82 7.99 -3.47
N VAL A 21 22.05 7.20 -4.52
CA VAL A 21 21.00 6.44 -5.24
C VAL A 21 20.71 5.14 -4.51
N LEU A 22 21.75 4.47 -4.03
CA LEU A 22 21.61 3.22 -3.27
C LEU A 22 20.86 3.46 -1.94
N ASP A 23 21.24 4.50 -1.20
CA ASP A 23 20.63 4.85 0.08
C ASP A 23 19.16 5.24 -0.08
N LEU A 24 18.83 5.98 -1.16
CA LEU A 24 17.45 6.29 -1.52
C LEU A 24 16.65 5.01 -1.83
N ALA A 25 17.22 4.10 -2.63
CA ALA A 25 16.55 2.84 -2.99
C ALA A 25 16.29 1.97 -1.75
N VAL A 26 17.27 1.86 -0.85
CA VAL A 26 17.12 1.15 0.43
C VAL A 26 16.04 1.79 1.29
N GLY A 27 16.02 3.13 1.39
CA GLY A 27 15.00 3.87 2.12
C GLY A 27 13.58 3.61 1.61
N VAL A 28 13.38 3.55 0.29
CA VAL A 28 12.07 3.26 -0.32
C VAL A 28 11.64 1.80 -0.08
N VAL A 29 12.56 0.85 -0.20
CA VAL A 29 12.26 -0.58 0.03
C VAL A 29 11.89 -0.83 1.49
N ILE A 30 12.68 -0.28 2.42
CA ILE A 30 12.40 -0.38 3.87
C ILE A 30 11.10 0.35 4.19
N GLY A 31 10.89 1.55 3.66
CA GLY A 31 9.65 2.31 3.88
C GLY A 31 8.41 1.55 3.42
N GLY A 32 8.46 0.90 2.25
CA GLY A 32 7.35 0.09 1.73
C GLY A 32 7.08 -1.16 2.57
N ALA A 33 8.13 -1.86 3.02
CA ALA A 33 7.98 -3.05 3.86
C ALA A 33 7.52 -2.67 5.28
N PHE A 34 8.07 -1.62 5.87
CA PHE A 34 7.70 -1.14 7.20
C PHE A 34 6.27 -0.60 7.24
N ASN A 35 5.80 0.06 6.18
CA ASN A 35 4.41 0.49 6.07
C ASN A 35 3.42 -0.68 6.19
N LYS A 36 3.75 -1.88 5.68
CA LYS A 36 2.90 -3.07 5.88
C LYS A 36 2.83 -3.51 7.34
N ILE A 37 3.94 -3.40 8.07
CA ILE A 37 3.99 -3.69 9.51
C ILE A 37 3.11 -2.70 10.27
N VAL A 38 3.25 -1.41 9.97
CA VAL A 38 2.41 -0.35 10.58
C VAL A 38 0.95 -0.58 10.23
N SER A 39 0.64 -0.92 8.98
CA SER A 39 -0.74 -1.17 8.53
C SER A 39 -1.36 -2.37 9.23
N SER A 40 -0.62 -3.48 9.42
CA SER A 40 -1.11 -4.64 10.18
C SER A 40 -1.30 -4.28 11.66
N LEU A 41 -0.37 -3.56 12.28
CA LEU A 41 -0.54 -3.08 13.65
C LEU A 41 -1.81 -2.22 13.81
N VAL A 42 -2.03 -1.29 12.89
CA VAL A 42 -3.23 -0.45 12.91
C VAL A 42 -4.47 -1.29 12.72
N ASN A 43 -4.49 -2.14 11.69
CA ASN A 43 -5.70 -2.89 11.32
C ASN A 43 -6.06 -3.99 12.32
N ASP A 44 -5.06 -4.65 12.89
CA ASP A 44 -5.24 -5.88 13.67
C ASP A 44 -5.24 -5.61 15.18
N ILE A 45 -4.70 -4.48 15.63
CA ILE A 45 -4.63 -4.12 17.06
C ILE A 45 -5.38 -2.81 17.33
N ILE A 46 -5.08 -1.74 16.61
CA ILE A 46 -5.65 -0.41 16.90
C ILE A 46 -7.12 -0.34 16.50
N MET A 47 -7.49 -0.76 15.29
CA MET A 47 -8.88 -0.69 14.82
C MET A 47 -9.85 -1.52 15.67
N PRO A 48 -9.54 -2.78 16.08
CA PRO A 48 -10.41 -3.52 17.00
C PRO A 48 -10.54 -2.83 18.36
N LEU A 49 -9.44 -2.27 18.89
CA LEU A 49 -9.48 -1.55 20.16
C LEU A 49 -10.35 -0.28 20.07
N ILE A 50 -10.20 0.51 19.00
CA ILE A 50 -11.07 1.67 18.74
C ILE A 50 -12.51 1.21 18.53
N GLY A 51 -12.74 0.13 17.78
CA GLY A 51 -14.06 -0.46 17.55
C GLY A 51 -14.76 -0.83 18.87
N VAL A 52 -14.05 -1.42 19.82
CA VAL A 52 -14.60 -1.70 21.17
C VAL A 52 -14.96 -0.40 21.90
N LEU A 53 -14.13 0.64 21.80
CA LEU A 53 -14.37 1.94 22.45
C LEU A 53 -15.52 2.72 21.80
N THR A 54 -15.78 2.53 20.50
CA THR A 54 -16.87 3.18 19.75
C THR A 54 -18.15 2.35 19.70
N GLY A 55 -18.22 1.21 20.40
CA GLY A 55 -19.43 0.39 20.54
C GLY A 55 -19.62 -0.70 19.49
N GLY A 56 -18.54 -1.20 18.90
CA GLY A 56 -18.52 -2.30 17.92
C GLY A 56 -18.59 -1.86 16.46
N VAL A 57 -18.41 -0.56 16.17
CA VAL A 57 -18.39 -0.06 14.79
C VAL A 57 -17.01 -0.35 14.19
N ASN A 58 -16.94 -1.36 13.33
CA ASN A 58 -15.81 -1.54 12.43
C ASN A 58 -15.85 -0.44 11.37
N PHE A 59 -14.90 0.49 11.42
CA PHE A 59 -14.78 1.54 10.40
C PHE A 59 -14.61 0.96 8.99
N LYS A 60 -13.97 -0.22 8.87
CA LYS A 60 -13.90 -0.99 7.62
C LYS A 60 -15.25 -1.34 6.99
N ASP A 61 -16.29 -1.49 7.81
CA ASP A 61 -17.63 -1.91 7.37
C ASP A 61 -18.56 -0.69 7.21
N LEU A 62 -18.04 0.54 7.35
CA LEU A 62 -18.80 1.77 7.14
C LEU A 62 -18.96 2.01 5.64
N GLU A 63 -20.08 1.48 5.15
CA GLU A 63 -20.50 1.55 3.77
C GLU A 63 -21.85 2.24 3.70
N TYR A 64 -21.95 3.30 2.89
CA TYR A 64 -23.23 3.91 2.56
C TYR A 64 -23.70 3.35 1.22
N ILE A 65 -24.74 2.52 1.26
CA ILE A 65 -25.32 1.91 0.05
C ILE A 65 -26.12 3.00 -0.68
N LEU A 66 -25.59 3.48 -1.80
CA LEU A 66 -26.26 4.47 -2.66
C LEU A 66 -27.37 3.82 -3.49
N LYS A 67 -27.20 2.54 -3.85
CA LYS A 67 -28.21 1.73 -4.53
C LYS A 67 -28.10 0.27 -4.12
N ALA A 68 -29.21 -0.29 -3.61
CA ALA A 68 -29.29 -1.69 -3.24
C ALA A 68 -29.08 -2.60 -4.46
N ALA A 69 -28.47 -3.78 -4.24
CA ALA A 69 -28.33 -4.80 -5.26
C ALA A 69 -29.71 -5.23 -5.76
N GLU A 70 -29.91 -5.24 -7.07
CA GLU A 70 -31.17 -5.61 -7.71
C GLU A 70 -30.89 -6.70 -8.75
N GLY A 71 -31.27 -7.94 -8.44
CA GLY A 71 -30.99 -9.12 -9.27
C GLY A 71 -29.51 -9.48 -9.33
N GLU A 72 -28.97 -9.67 -10.54
CA GLU A 72 -27.54 -9.96 -10.79
C GLU A 72 -26.62 -8.72 -10.68
N LYS A 73 -27.16 -7.52 -10.46
CA LYS A 73 -26.35 -6.30 -10.35
C LYS A 73 -25.90 -6.08 -8.92
N ALA A 74 -24.58 -6.07 -8.73
CA ALA A 74 -23.95 -5.73 -7.47
C ALA A 74 -24.39 -4.33 -6.98
N ALA A 75 -24.51 -4.20 -5.65
CA ALA A 75 -24.84 -2.94 -5.01
C ALA A 75 -23.77 -1.88 -5.34
N VAL A 76 -24.20 -0.63 -5.52
CA VAL A 76 -23.29 0.50 -5.66
C VAL A 76 -23.21 1.19 -4.32
N SER A 77 -22.02 1.21 -3.76
CA SER A 77 -21.79 1.68 -2.41
C SER A 77 -20.51 2.50 -2.28
N LEU A 78 -20.55 3.41 -1.31
CA LEU A 78 -19.42 4.24 -0.92
C LEU A 78 -18.90 3.75 0.41
N HIS A 79 -17.73 3.12 0.38
CA HIS A 79 -16.97 2.77 1.59
C HIS A 79 -16.19 4.02 2.02
N TYR A 80 -16.47 4.54 3.22
CA TYR A 80 -15.87 5.78 3.73
C TYR A 80 -15.12 5.62 5.05
N GLY A 81 -14.81 4.38 5.44
CA GLY A 81 -13.93 4.06 6.56
C GLY A 81 -12.77 3.16 6.19
#